data_AF-A0A7S2K9L5-F1
#
_entry.id   AF-A0A7S2K9L5-F1
#
_cell.length_a   1.000
_cell.length_b   1.000
_cell.length_c   1.000
_cell.angle_alpha   90.00
_cell.angle_beta   90.00
_cell.angle_gamma   90.00
#
_symmetry.space_group_name_H-M   'P 1'
#
loop_
_entity.id
_entity.type
_entity.pdbx_description
1 polymer ?
#
loop_
_entity_poly.entity_id
_entity_poly.type
_entity_poly.pdbx_seq_one_letter_code
_entity_poly.pdbx_strand_id
1 'polypeptide(L)'
;QTWQVPLVSGVLLALIWSNVDSTSYAAVVDGKLFGDNATVFGHPLTLHFIVNDIFMCFFFGLAIKEVTEALLPGGSLSPLRNAVNPLMATIGGVVGPAVAYLAIVGVMWATGSFDGWMCYPADYAASSAHRLRRLGGAVPPAEASVDMEPCGLPMLIRGWGIPCATDISLAWMFALLIFGLGHPAIDFLLLLAIVDDAIGMIIIATYYSDPANPVEPVWLLLNLAAMAVAAALR
;
A
#
# COMPACT_ATOMS: atom_id res chain seq x y z
N GLN A 1 5.83 -15.29 18.96
CA GLN A 1 7.09 -14.53 18.75
C GLN A 1 7.95 -15.08 17.61
N THR A 2 7.86 -16.36 17.22
CA THR A 2 8.66 -16.93 16.11
C THR A 2 8.25 -16.48 14.70
N TRP A 3 6.99 -16.08 14.49
CA TRP A 3 6.44 -15.80 13.16
C TRP A 3 6.86 -14.46 12.55
N GLN A 4 7.40 -13.53 13.34
CA GLN A 4 7.80 -12.18 12.87
C GLN A 4 9.28 -12.06 12.53
N VAL A 5 10.10 -13.02 13.00
CA VAL A 5 11.53 -13.08 12.70
C VAL A 5 11.81 -13.06 11.20
N PRO A 6 11.08 -13.80 10.34
CA PRO A 6 11.29 -13.74 8.90
C PRO A 6 11.10 -12.33 8.32
N LEU A 7 10.05 -11.62 8.73
CA LEU A 7 9.76 -10.28 8.23
C LEU A 7 10.85 -9.28 8.62
N VAL A 8 11.19 -9.20 9.90
CA VAL A 8 12.24 -8.29 10.39
C VAL A 8 13.60 -8.65 9.77
N SER A 9 13.92 -9.94 9.67
CA SER A 9 15.16 -10.39 9.02
C SER A 9 15.21 -10.03 7.53
N GLY A 10 14.07 -10.11 6.83
CA GLY A 10 13.95 -9.74 5.42
C GLY A 10 14.19 -8.25 5.20
N VAL A 11 13.60 -7.39 6.04
CA VAL A 11 13.82 -5.93 6.01
C VAL A 11 15.29 -5.60 6.26
N LEU A 12 15.90 -6.21 7.29
CA LEU A 12 17.32 -5.98 7.61
C LEU A 12 18.24 -6.46 6.48
N LEU A 13 17.98 -7.62 5.91
CA LEU A 13 18.74 -8.15 4.78
C LEU A 13 18.60 -7.25 3.55
N ALA A 14 17.39 -6.79 3.22
CA ALA A 14 17.15 -5.88 2.12
C ALA A 14 17.87 -4.54 2.31
N LEU A 15 17.84 -3.99 3.53
CA LEU A 15 18.58 -2.76 3.87
C LEU A 15 20.09 -2.95 3.71
N ILE A 16 20.66 -4.03 4.25
CA ILE A 16 22.09 -4.31 4.13
C ILE A 16 22.46 -4.49 2.66
N TRP A 17 21.71 -5.29 1.91
CA TRP A 17 21.98 -5.56 0.50
C TRP A 17 21.90 -4.28 -0.33
N SER A 18 20.82 -3.50 -0.20
CA SER A 18 20.66 -2.25 -0.95
C SER A 18 21.76 -1.21 -0.67
N ASN A 19 22.39 -1.26 0.51
CA ASN A 19 23.50 -0.35 0.85
C ASN A 19 24.88 -0.89 0.42
N VAL A 20 25.06 -2.21 0.39
CA VAL A 20 26.31 -2.85 -0.06
C VAL A 20 26.44 -2.83 -1.58
N ASP A 21 25.37 -3.18 -2.29
CA ASP A 21 25.33 -3.17 -3.75
C ASP A 21 23.90 -2.88 -4.23
N SER A 22 23.65 -1.59 -4.46
CA SER A 22 22.36 -1.10 -4.96
C SER A 22 22.07 -1.59 -6.38
N THR A 23 23.10 -1.85 -7.19
CA THR A 23 22.92 -2.30 -8.58
C THR A 23 22.49 -3.76 -8.66
N SER A 24 23.12 -4.63 -7.87
CA SER A 24 22.69 -6.04 -7.75
C SER A 24 21.30 -6.15 -7.13
N TYR A 25 21.01 -5.36 -6.10
CA TYR A 25 19.67 -5.34 -5.51
C TYR A 25 18.60 -4.92 -6.53
N ALA A 26 18.81 -3.82 -7.24
CA ALA A 26 17.89 -3.36 -8.29
C ALA A 26 17.75 -4.39 -9.41
N ALA A 27 18.84 -5.05 -9.82
CA ALA A 27 18.81 -6.09 -10.83
C ALA A 27 18.00 -7.33 -10.41
N VAL A 28 17.92 -7.64 -9.11
CA VAL A 28 17.09 -8.75 -8.60
C VAL A 28 15.62 -8.34 -8.47
N VAL A 29 15.36 -7.12 -7.99
CA VAL A 29 13.99 -6.63 -7.75
C VAL A 29 13.26 -6.32 -9.06
N ASP A 30 13.95 -5.61 -9.97
CA ASP A 30 13.39 -5.16 -11.25
C ASP A 30 13.82 -6.06 -12.42
N GLY A 31 14.67 -7.05 -12.16
CA GLY A 31 15.08 -8.04 -13.15
C GLY A 31 13.90 -8.88 -13.65
N LYS A 32 13.88 -9.11 -14.96
CA LYS A 32 12.91 -10.02 -15.60
C LYS A 32 13.28 -11.46 -15.25
N LEU A 33 12.48 -12.09 -14.37
CA LEU A 33 12.80 -13.40 -13.79
C LEU A 33 12.83 -14.55 -14.83
N PHE A 34 12.06 -14.43 -15.91
CA PHE A 34 11.88 -15.50 -16.90
C PHE A 34 12.22 -15.06 -18.35
N GLY A 35 13.07 -14.04 -18.51
CA GLY A 35 13.48 -13.49 -19.81
C GLY A 35 12.48 -12.51 -20.43
N ASP A 36 12.87 -11.86 -21.53
CA ASP A 36 12.12 -10.74 -22.13
C ASP A 36 10.71 -11.09 -22.64
N ASN A 37 10.43 -12.37 -22.88
CA ASN A 37 9.16 -12.84 -23.46
C ASN A 37 8.15 -13.35 -22.42
N ALA A 38 8.52 -13.42 -21.14
CA ALA A 38 7.63 -13.91 -20.09
C ALA A 38 6.77 -12.77 -19.54
N THR A 39 5.74 -12.40 -20.30
CA THR A 39 4.73 -11.42 -19.89
C THR A 39 3.46 -12.11 -19.44
N VAL A 40 2.97 -11.80 -18.25
CA VAL A 40 1.66 -12.23 -17.75
C VAL A 40 0.71 -11.04 -17.85
N PHE A 41 -0.37 -11.18 -18.62
CA PHE A 41 -1.31 -10.09 -18.91
C PHE A 41 -0.65 -8.81 -19.46
N GLY A 42 0.46 -8.93 -20.20
CA GLY A 42 1.21 -7.79 -20.75
C GLY A 42 2.20 -7.14 -19.77
N HIS A 43 2.29 -7.63 -18.53
CA HIS A 43 3.27 -7.15 -17.55
C HIS A 43 4.51 -8.05 -17.50
N PRO A 44 5.73 -7.49 -17.49
CA PRO A 44 6.94 -8.28 -17.30
C PRO A 44 6.91 -8.91 -15.90
N LEU A 45 7.21 -10.21 -15.82
CA LEU A 45 7.32 -10.91 -14.54
C LEU A 45 8.61 -10.48 -13.82
N THR A 46 8.51 -9.42 -13.01
CA THR A 46 9.54 -8.97 -12.07
C THR A 46 9.21 -9.45 -10.67
N LEU A 47 10.24 -9.53 -9.81
CA LEU A 47 10.03 -9.84 -8.39
C LEU A 47 9.18 -8.74 -7.74
N HIS A 48 9.41 -7.48 -8.12
CA HIS A 48 8.59 -6.35 -7.69
C HIS A 48 7.10 -6.55 -7.98
N PHE A 49 6.73 -6.96 -9.20
CA PHE A 49 5.34 -7.19 -9.58
C PHE A 49 4.71 -8.35 -8.79
N ILE A 50 5.44 -9.46 -8.63
CA ILE A 50 4.93 -10.63 -7.90
C ILE A 50 4.65 -10.26 -6.44
N VAL A 51 5.57 -9.57 -5.78
CA VAL A 51 5.43 -9.23 -4.36
C VAL A 51 4.40 -8.11 -4.17
N ASN A 52 4.48 -7.03 -4.95
CA ASN A 52 3.65 -5.85 -4.74
C ASN A 52 2.19 -6.03 -5.22
N ASP A 53 1.95 -6.83 -6.26
CA ASP A 53 0.61 -6.93 -6.86
C ASP A 53 -0.04 -8.28 -6.51
N ILE A 54 0.68 -9.40 -6.72
CA ILE A 54 0.12 -10.74 -6.49
C ILE A 54 0.04 -11.05 -4.99
N PHE A 55 1.15 -10.92 -4.24
CA PHE A 55 1.13 -11.22 -2.80
C PHE A 55 0.30 -10.22 -2.01
N MET A 56 0.24 -8.94 -2.41
CA MET A 56 -0.68 -7.98 -1.78
C MET A 56 -2.14 -8.36 -2.04
N CYS A 57 -2.49 -8.88 -3.22
CA CYS A 57 -3.84 -9.39 -3.47
C CYS A 57 -4.20 -10.55 -2.52
N PHE A 58 -3.28 -11.48 -2.27
CA PHE A 58 -3.49 -12.56 -1.31
C PHE A 58 -3.60 -12.03 0.13
N PHE A 59 -2.73 -11.09 0.52
CA PHE A 59 -2.76 -10.46 1.83
C PHE A 59 -4.12 -9.80 2.10
N PHE A 60 -4.62 -8.98 1.17
CA PHE A 60 -5.92 -8.34 1.33
C PHE A 60 -7.09 -9.32 1.23
N GLY A 61 -6.98 -10.38 0.43
CA GLY A 61 -7.97 -11.47 0.40
C GLY A 61 -8.12 -12.15 1.77
N LEU A 62 -7.00 -12.42 2.44
CA LEU A 62 -6.99 -12.95 3.80
C LEU A 62 -7.53 -11.92 4.80
N ALA A 63 -7.12 -10.66 4.71
CA ALA A 63 -7.61 -9.59 5.56
C ALA A 63 -9.15 -9.46 5.49
N ILE A 64 -9.74 -9.44 4.29
CA ILE A 64 -11.20 -9.36 4.09
C ILE A 64 -11.92 -10.59 4.68
N LYS A 65 -11.34 -11.79 4.55
CA LYS A 65 -11.89 -13.00 5.17
C LYS A 65 -11.97 -12.83 6.69
N GLU A 66 -10.89 -12.37 7.34
CA GLU A 66 -10.85 -12.14 8.78
C GLU A 66 -11.86 -11.06 9.23
N VAL A 67 -12.01 -9.96 8.47
CA VAL A 67 -13.08 -8.97 8.75
C VAL A 67 -14.47 -9.60 8.66
N THR A 68 -14.70 -10.39 7.61
CA THR A 68 -15.99 -11.03 7.38
C THR A 68 -16.32 -12.00 8.52
N GLU A 69 -15.36 -12.81 8.97
CA GLU A 69 -15.51 -13.71 10.12
C GLU A 69 -15.75 -12.95 11.42
N ALA A 70 -15.09 -11.81 11.63
CA ALA A 70 -15.31 -10.96 12.79
C ALA A 70 -16.73 -10.36 12.83
N LEU A 71 -17.34 -10.10 11.66
CA LEU A 71 -18.69 -9.52 11.53
C LEU A 71 -19.82 -10.56 11.53
N LEU A 72 -19.53 -11.83 11.24
CA LEU A 72 -20.54 -12.91 11.24
C LEU A 72 -21.08 -13.18 12.66
N PRO A 73 -22.29 -13.77 12.80
CA PRO A 73 -22.86 -14.10 14.11
C PRO A 73 -21.94 -15.03 14.91
N GLY A 74 -21.44 -14.54 16.05
CA GLY A 74 -20.44 -15.23 16.89
C GLY A 74 -19.01 -14.69 16.75
N GLY A 75 -18.76 -13.78 15.80
CA GLY A 75 -17.50 -13.05 15.67
C GLY A 75 -17.34 -11.92 16.68
N SER A 76 -16.10 -11.44 16.85
CA SER A 76 -15.72 -10.43 17.85
C SER A 76 -16.38 -9.04 17.65
N LEU A 77 -16.88 -8.77 16.44
CA LEU A 77 -17.54 -7.51 16.06
C LEU A 77 -19.06 -7.65 15.87
N SER A 78 -19.64 -8.82 16.16
CA SER A 78 -21.08 -9.06 16.16
C SER A 78 -21.67 -8.87 17.57
N PRO A 79 -22.69 -8.02 17.79
CA PRO A 79 -23.44 -7.23 16.81
C PRO A 79 -22.70 -5.96 16.34
N LEU A 80 -22.99 -5.49 15.11
CA LEU A 80 -22.33 -4.33 14.45
C LEU A 80 -22.21 -3.06 15.30
N ARG A 81 -23.06 -2.89 16.32
CA ARG A 81 -22.96 -1.78 17.27
C ARG A 81 -21.63 -1.76 18.03
N ASN A 82 -21.01 -2.93 18.26
CA ASN A 82 -19.72 -3.03 18.92
C ASN A 82 -18.55 -2.65 17.99
N ALA A 83 -18.76 -2.69 16.68
CA ALA A 83 -17.76 -2.29 15.69
C ALA A 83 -17.57 -0.76 15.59
N VAL A 84 -18.47 0.03 16.20
CA VAL A 84 -18.39 1.50 16.16
C VAL A 84 -17.15 2.03 16.86
N ASN A 85 -16.76 1.47 18.01
CA ASN A 85 -15.58 1.94 18.74
C ASN A 85 -14.29 1.70 17.94
N PRO A 86 -14.01 0.48 17.43
CA PRO A 86 -12.90 0.25 16.52
C PRO A 86 -12.94 1.14 15.28
N LEU A 87 -14.11 1.31 14.66
CA LEU A 87 -14.25 2.12 13.45
C LEU A 87 -13.91 3.61 13.72
N MET A 88 -14.43 4.19 14.79
CA MET A 88 -14.11 5.57 15.17
C MET A 88 -12.61 5.74 15.48
N ALA A 89 -12.00 4.73 16.10
CA ALA A 89 -10.56 4.72 16.33
C ALA A 89 -9.77 4.67 15.00
N THR A 90 -10.19 3.86 14.01
CA THR A 90 -9.53 3.83 12.69
C THR A 90 -9.65 5.15 11.95
N ILE A 91 -10.82 5.80 11.99
CA ILE A 91 -11.00 7.11 11.36
C ILE A 91 -10.03 8.12 11.98
N GLY A 92 -9.86 8.11 13.31
CA GLY A 92 -8.83 8.91 13.97
C GLY A 92 -7.41 8.54 13.55
N GLY A 93 -7.14 7.24 13.39
CA GLY A 93 -5.88 6.68 12.92
C GLY A 93 -5.50 7.08 11.49
N VAL A 94 -6.47 7.32 10.60
CA VAL A 94 -6.24 7.81 9.23
C VAL A 94 -6.17 9.34 9.18
N VAL A 95 -7.17 10.00 9.77
CA VAL A 95 -7.32 11.47 9.69
C VAL A 95 -6.21 12.18 10.45
N GLY A 96 -5.78 11.65 11.60
CA GLY A 96 -4.72 12.24 12.42
C GLY A 96 -3.39 12.41 11.66
N PRO A 97 -2.78 11.31 11.16
CA PRO A 97 -1.55 11.37 10.38
C PRO A 97 -1.68 12.20 9.10
N ALA A 98 -2.83 12.13 8.40
CA ALA A 98 -3.09 12.94 7.22
C ALA A 98 -3.05 14.45 7.54
N VAL A 99 -3.75 14.87 8.59
CA VAL A 99 -3.77 16.29 9.03
C VAL A 99 -2.39 16.73 9.51
N ALA A 100 -1.69 15.89 10.27
CA ALA A 100 -0.33 16.19 10.73
C ALA A 100 0.64 16.40 9.56
N TYR A 101 0.58 15.52 8.56
CA TYR A 101 1.38 15.64 7.34
C TYR A 101 1.09 16.94 6.60
N LEU A 102 -0.19 17.23 6.33
CA LEU A 102 -0.60 18.45 5.62
C LEU A 102 -0.20 19.72 6.38
N ALA A 103 -0.32 19.71 7.71
CA ALA A 103 0.10 20.83 8.54
C ALA A 103 1.61 21.06 8.48
N ILE A 104 2.42 19.99 8.62
CA ILE A 104 3.88 20.08 8.55
C ILE A 104 4.32 20.56 7.16
N VAL A 105 3.81 19.95 6.10
CA VAL A 105 4.10 20.34 4.71
C VAL A 105 3.70 21.79 4.46
N GLY A 106 2.52 22.21 4.92
CA GLY A 106 2.03 23.58 4.77
C GLY A 106 2.93 24.59 5.49
N VAL A 107 3.39 24.27 6.71
CA VAL A 107 4.34 25.12 7.45
C VAL A 107 5.68 25.20 6.72
N MET A 108 6.25 24.06 6.33
CA MET A 108 7.54 24.01 5.62
C MET A 108 7.49 24.75 4.28
N TRP A 109 6.38 24.63 3.55
CA TRP A 109 6.16 25.36 2.31
C TRP A 109 6.04 26.87 2.56
N ALA A 110 5.29 27.29 3.58
CA ALA A 110 5.16 28.71 3.94
C ALA A 110 6.48 29.33 4.42
N THR A 111 7.38 28.54 5.02
CA THR A 111 8.72 29.00 5.44
C THR A 111 9.76 28.96 4.32
N GLY A 112 9.39 28.61 3.09
CA GLY A 112 10.32 28.53 1.96
C GLY A 112 11.33 27.38 2.08
N SER A 113 11.04 26.33 2.88
CA SER A 113 11.96 25.21 3.06
C SER A 113 12.19 24.40 1.78
N PHE A 114 11.28 24.52 0.81
CA PHE A 114 11.36 23.88 -0.50
C PHE A 114 11.83 24.85 -1.60
N ASP A 115 12.24 26.07 -1.26
CA ASP A 115 12.75 27.02 -2.24
C ASP A 115 14.06 26.49 -2.85
N GLY A 116 14.12 26.46 -4.19
CA GLY A 116 15.26 25.91 -4.94
C GLY A 116 15.24 24.39 -5.11
N TRP A 117 14.25 23.68 -4.57
CA TRP A 117 14.05 22.26 -4.86
C TRP A 117 13.32 22.07 -6.19
N MET A 118 13.81 21.14 -6.99
CA MET A 118 13.22 20.75 -8.27
C MET A 118 12.46 19.44 -8.08
N CYS A 119 11.18 19.44 -8.46
CA CYS A 119 10.28 18.30 -8.35
C CYS A 119 9.70 17.94 -9.73
N TYR A 120 9.25 16.70 -9.86
CA TYR A 120 8.33 16.35 -10.94
C TYR A 120 7.00 17.07 -10.75
N PRO A 121 6.31 17.43 -11.85
CA PRO A 121 5.01 18.06 -11.77
C PRO A 121 3.98 17.10 -11.15
N ALA A 122 2.96 17.67 -10.50
CA ALA A 122 2.05 16.92 -9.62
C ALA A 122 1.25 15.84 -10.34
N ASP A 123 1.03 15.97 -11.65
CA ASP A 123 0.37 15.03 -12.55
C ASP A 123 1.28 13.86 -12.99
N TYR A 124 2.60 14.07 -13.01
CA TYR A 124 3.58 13.06 -13.46
C TYR A 124 3.53 11.75 -12.68
N ALA A 125 3.30 11.79 -11.36
CA ALA A 125 3.20 10.57 -10.54
C ALA A 125 1.97 9.70 -10.90
N ALA A 126 0.95 10.26 -11.57
CA ALA A 126 -0.18 9.50 -12.09
C ALA A 126 0.08 8.95 -13.50
N SER A 127 1.09 9.47 -14.21
CA SER A 127 1.30 9.17 -15.62
C SER A 127 1.81 7.75 -15.85
N SER A 128 1.23 7.10 -16.86
CA SER A 128 1.74 5.84 -17.42
C SER A 128 3.21 5.93 -17.85
N ALA A 129 3.73 7.12 -18.19
CA ALA A 129 5.14 7.37 -18.49
C ALA A 129 6.07 6.99 -17.33
N HIS A 130 5.73 7.39 -16.10
CA HIS A 130 6.50 7.07 -14.91
C HIS A 130 6.52 5.55 -14.66
N ARG A 131 5.39 4.87 -14.93
CA ARG A 131 5.28 3.41 -14.85
C ARG A 131 6.09 2.72 -15.94
N LEU A 132 5.99 3.15 -17.19
CA LEU A 132 6.73 2.59 -18.33
C LEU A 132 8.24 2.77 -18.14
N ARG A 133 8.68 3.93 -17.66
CA ARG A 133 10.09 4.19 -17.34
C ARG A 133 10.61 3.29 -16.22
N ARG A 134 9.79 3.05 -15.18
CA ARG A 134 10.11 2.05 -14.13
C ARG A 134 10.17 0.63 -14.68
N LEU A 135 9.26 0.26 -15.57
CA LEU A 135 9.18 -1.10 -16.14
C LEU A 135 10.20 -1.34 -17.27
N GLY A 136 11.08 -0.37 -17.57
CA GLY A 136 12.01 -0.43 -18.70
C GLY A 136 11.31 -0.45 -20.07
N GLY A 137 10.04 -0.05 -20.12
CA GLY A 137 9.27 0.13 -21.34
C GLY A 137 9.67 1.41 -22.08
N ALA A 138 9.49 1.41 -23.40
CA ALA A 138 9.75 2.59 -24.22
C ALA A 138 8.74 3.70 -23.86
N VAL A 139 9.24 4.77 -23.23
CA VAL A 139 8.45 5.99 -22.98
C VAL A 139 8.28 6.70 -24.32
N PRO A 140 7.06 7.11 -24.71
CA PRO A 140 6.86 7.87 -25.94
C PRO A 140 7.68 9.18 -25.90
N PRO A 141 8.25 9.63 -27.03
CA PRO A 141 9.20 10.75 -27.06
C PRO A 141 8.62 12.08 -26.54
N ALA A 142 7.30 12.26 -26.55
CA ALA A 142 6.62 13.42 -25.97
C ALA A 142 6.68 13.47 -24.43
N GLU A 143 6.87 12.32 -23.76
CA GLU A 143 6.91 12.18 -22.30
C GLU A 143 8.32 11.86 -21.77
N ALA A 144 9.31 11.72 -22.67
CA ALA A 144 10.68 11.37 -22.32
C ALA A 144 11.49 12.54 -21.71
N SER A 145 11.08 13.78 -21.99
CA SER A 145 11.68 15.02 -21.47
C SER A 145 10.69 15.79 -20.59
N VAL A 146 10.23 15.16 -19.50
CA VAL A 146 9.49 15.91 -18.47
C VAL A 146 10.49 16.77 -17.70
N ASP A 147 10.38 18.07 -17.90
CA ASP A 147 11.20 19.06 -17.20
C ASP A 147 10.81 19.09 -15.73
N MET A 148 11.81 19.19 -14.85
CA MET A 148 11.58 19.38 -13.43
C MET A 148 11.20 20.84 -13.18
N GLU A 149 10.17 21.06 -12.38
CA GLU A 149 9.67 22.38 -12.01
C GLU A 149 9.97 22.66 -10.54
N PRO A 150 9.98 23.93 -10.11
CA PRO A 150 10.03 24.26 -8.69
C PRO A 150 8.94 23.53 -7.92
N CYS A 151 9.29 22.91 -6.79
CA CYS A 151 8.36 22.10 -6.01
C CYS A 151 7.10 22.88 -5.58
N GLY A 152 5.99 22.62 -6.27
CA GLY A 152 4.69 23.20 -5.95
C GLY A 152 4.00 22.52 -4.78
N LEU A 153 3.16 23.28 -4.06
CA LEU A 153 2.29 22.74 -3.01
C LEU A 153 1.44 21.55 -3.48
N PRO A 154 0.85 21.53 -4.70
CA PRO A 154 0.05 20.39 -5.18
C PRO A 154 0.79 19.05 -5.22
N MET A 155 2.09 19.07 -5.52
CA MET A 155 2.93 17.86 -5.52
C MET A 155 3.16 17.35 -4.10
N LEU A 156 3.50 18.26 -3.18
CA LEU A 156 3.78 17.90 -1.79
C LEU A 156 2.54 17.37 -1.06
N ILE A 157 1.38 18.03 -1.20
CA ILE A 157 0.15 17.58 -0.53
C ILE A 157 -0.36 16.24 -1.10
N ARG A 158 0.07 15.84 -2.29
CA ARG A 158 -0.33 14.55 -2.91
C ARG A 158 0.19 13.36 -2.10
N GLY A 159 1.20 13.52 -1.24
CA GLY A 159 1.73 12.45 -0.38
C GLY A 159 0.93 12.16 0.90
N TRP A 160 -0.24 12.80 1.11
CA TRP A 160 -0.97 12.72 2.39
C TRP A 160 -1.41 11.31 2.81
N GLY A 161 -1.60 10.39 1.85
CA GLY A 161 -1.99 9.00 2.14
C GLY A 161 -0.85 8.11 2.62
N ILE A 162 0.42 8.49 2.40
CA ILE A 162 1.60 7.72 2.83
C ILE A 162 1.63 7.48 4.35
N PRO A 163 1.48 8.50 5.21
CA PRO A 163 1.50 8.32 6.67
C PRO A 163 0.27 7.63 7.25
N CYS A 164 -0.76 7.37 6.44
CA CYS A 164 -1.97 6.66 6.88
C CYS A 164 -1.83 5.14 6.82
N ALA A 165 -0.76 4.61 6.23
CA ALA A 165 -0.54 3.17 6.13
C ALA A 165 0.04 2.60 7.44
N THR A 166 -0.54 1.49 7.91
CA THR A 166 -0.09 0.79 9.12
C THR A 166 0.33 -0.65 8.81
N ASP A 167 1.58 -1.03 9.11
CA ASP A 167 1.99 -2.43 8.98
C ASP A 167 1.48 -3.25 10.18
N ILE A 168 0.43 -4.05 9.94
CA ILE A 168 -0.20 -4.91 10.96
C ILE A 168 0.79 -5.85 11.66
N SER A 169 1.79 -6.36 10.93
CA SER A 169 2.72 -7.36 11.45
C SER A 169 3.69 -6.75 12.45
N LEU A 170 4.16 -5.53 12.16
CA LEU A 170 5.02 -4.75 13.04
C LEU A 170 4.22 -4.19 14.22
N ALA A 171 3.01 -3.66 13.98
CA ALA A 171 2.13 -3.16 15.04
C ALA A 171 1.83 -4.25 16.07
N TRP A 172 1.50 -5.47 15.63
CA TRP A 172 1.28 -6.62 16.51
C TRP A 172 2.54 -7.01 17.30
N MET A 173 3.73 -6.94 16.69
CA MET A 173 5.01 -7.24 17.38
C MET A 173 5.22 -6.31 18.58
N PHE A 174 5.09 -5.00 18.34
CA PHE A 174 5.27 -4.00 19.39
C PHE A 174 4.16 -4.07 20.43
N ALA A 175 2.91 -4.34 20.02
CA ALA A 175 1.81 -4.54 20.95
C ALA A 175 2.08 -5.71 21.93
N LEU A 176 2.59 -6.84 21.42
CA LEU A 176 2.99 -7.96 22.26
C LEU A 176 4.13 -7.63 23.22
N LEU A 177 5.08 -6.82 22.78
CA LEU A 177 6.24 -6.41 23.60
C LEU A 177 5.84 -5.44 24.72
N ILE A 178 4.91 -4.52 24.44
CA ILE A 178 4.48 -3.49 25.39
C ILE A 178 3.42 -4.04 26.37
N PHE A 179 2.40 -4.72 25.86
CA PHE A 179 1.25 -5.15 26.66
C PHE A 179 1.36 -6.59 27.20
N GLY A 180 2.25 -7.40 26.62
CA GLY A 180 2.41 -8.81 26.98
C GLY A 180 1.35 -9.72 26.35
N LEU A 181 1.65 -11.02 26.30
CA LEU A 181 0.76 -12.04 25.73
C LEU A 181 -0.60 -12.08 26.48
N GLY A 182 -1.69 -12.06 25.72
CA GLY A 182 -3.05 -12.21 26.26
C GLY A 182 -3.71 -10.90 26.74
N HIS A 183 -3.09 -9.75 26.53
CA HIS A 183 -3.72 -8.47 26.83
C HIS A 183 -4.83 -8.14 25.79
N PRO A 184 -6.05 -7.74 26.21
CA PRO A 184 -7.18 -7.50 25.30
C PRO A 184 -6.96 -6.39 24.27
N ALA A 185 -6.00 -5.48 24.53
CA ALA A 185 -5.61 -4.45 23.56
C ALA A 185 -5.01 -5.02 22.28
N ILE A 186 -4.43 -6.23 22.33
CA ILE A 186 -3.78 -6.86 21.18
C ILE A 186 -4.82 -7.24 20.12
N ASP A 187 -5.90 -7.89 20.53
CA ASP A 187 -7.01 -8.27 19.64
C ASP A 187 -7.72 -7.01 19.09
N PHE A 188 -7.86 -5.98 19.93
CA PHE A 188 -8.39 -4.70 19.50
C PHE A 188 -7.50 -4.03 18.44
N LEU A 189 -6.18 -4.01 18.64
CA LEU A 189 -5.22 -3.42 17.69
C LEU A 189 -5.17 -4.18 16.37
N LEU A 190 -5.31 -5.51 16.40
CA LEU A 190 -5.38 -6.32 15.18
C LEU A 190 -6.62 -5.96 14.35
N LEU A 191 -7.79 -5.89 15.01
CA LEU A 191 -9.04 -5.49 14.33
C LEU A 191 -8.95 -4.06 13.79
N LEU A 192 -8.35 -3.14 14.56
CA LEU A 192 -8.10 -1.77 14.14
C LEU A 192 -7.23 -1.71 12.87
N ALA A 193 -6.11 -2.43 12.85
CA ALA A 193 -5.17 -2.45 11.74
C ALA A 193 -5.78 -3.02 10.45
N ILE A 194 -6.59 -4.09 10.56
CA ILE A 194 -7.27 -4.66 9.38
C ILE A 194 -8.28 -3.66 8.77
N VAL A 195 -9.03 -2.95 9.61
CA VAL A 195 -10.00 -1.95 9.13
C VAL A 195 -9.30 -0.74 8.52
N ASP A 196 -8.18 -0.30 9.11
CA ASP A 196 -7.32 0.77 8.59
C ASP A 196 -6.79 0.44 7.17
N ASP A 197 -6.27 -0.78 7.01
CA ASP A 197 -5.80 -1.31 5.72
C ASP A 197 -6.90 -1.30 4.64
N ALA A 198 -8.14 -1.65 5.01
CA ALA A 198 -9.28 -1.61 4.10
C ALA A 198 -9.64 -0.16 3.69
N ILE A 199 -9.58 0.79 4.62
CA ILE A 199 -9.78 2.22 4.32
C ILE A 199 -8.66 2.73 3.39
N GLY A 200 -7.41 2.34 3.67
CA GLY A 200 -6.25 2.68 2.84
C GLY A 200 -6.42 2.22 1.39
N MET A 201 -6.89 0.98 1.17
CA MET A 201 -7.19 0.49 -0.18
C MET A 201 -8.25 1.35 -0.90
N ILE A 202 -9.32 1.75 -0.21
CA ILE A 202 -10.36 2.60 -0.79
C ILE A 202 -9.79 3.96 -1.20
N ILE A 203 -8.93 4.55 -0.35
CA ILE A 203 -8.24 5.80 -0.65
C ILE A 203 -7.35 5.64 -1.89
N ILE A 204 -6.54 4.58 -1.96
CA ILE A 204 -5.65 4.34 -3.10
C ILE A 204 -6.46 4.13 -4.39
N ALA A 205 -7.51 3.31 -4.34
CA ALA A 205 -8.34 3.00 -5.50
C ALA A 205 -9.10 4.21 -6.04
N THR A 206 -9.53 5.13 -5.17
CA THR A 206 -10.33 6.29 -5.58
C THR A 206 -9.51 7.54 -5.87
N TYR A 207 -8.50 7.84 -5.05
CA TYR A 207 -7.73 9.09 -5.10
C TYR A 207 -6.41 8.99 -5.89
N TYR A 208 -5.76 7.82 -5.87
CA TYR A 208 -4.48 7.59 -6.55
C TYR A 208 -4.62 6.80 -7.87
N SER A 209 -5.83 6.70 -8.42
CA SER A 209 -6.07 6.07 -9.72
C SER A 209 -5.49 6.92 -10.87
N ASP A 210 -4.93 6.24 -11.87
CA ASP A 210 -4.41 6.86 -13.09
C ASP A 210 -5.59 7.25 -14.01
N PRO A 211 -5.75 8.53 -14.38
CA PRO A 211 -6.81 8.95 -15.30
C PRO A 211 -6.76 8.27 -16.67
N ALA A 212 -5.59 7.81 -17.12
CA ALA A 212 -5.43 7.11 -18.40
C ALA A 212 -5.91 5.65 -18.35
N ASN A 213 -5.90 5.04 -17.15
CA ASN A 213 -6.35 3.68 -16.91
C ASN A 213 -7.32 3.70 -15.71
N PRO A 214 -8.55 4.20 -15.92
CA PRO A 214 -9.52 4.32 -14.84
C PRO A 214 -9.87 2.94 -14.26
N VAL A 215 -10.40 2.94 -13.04
CA VAL A 215 -10.82 1.73 -12.36
C VAL A 215 -11.81 0.97 -13.24
N GLU A 216 -11.44 -0.24 -13.66
CA GLU A 216 -12.30 -1.12 -14.46
C GLU A 216 -13.10 -2.05 -13.53
N PRO A 217 -14.35 -1.72 -13.16
CA PRO A 217 -15.13 -2.53 -12.22
C PRO A 217 -15.46 -3.93 -12.75
N VAL A 218 -15.27 -4.17 -14.05
CA VAL A 218 -15.43 -5.49 -14.68
C VAL A 218 -14.58 -6.56 -13.99
N TRP A 219 -13.40 -6.21 -13.48
CA TRP A 219 -12.55 -7.16 -12.75
C TRP A 219 -13.15 -7.63 -11.42
N LEU A 220 -14.13 -6.90 -10.85
CA LEU A 220 -14.88 -7.37 -9.69
C LEU A 220 -15.71 -8.62 -10.01
N LEU A 221 -16.04 -8.86 -11.28
CA LEU A 221 -16.72 -10.09 -11.70
C LEU A 221 -15.85 -11.34 -11.44
N LEU A 222 -14.52 -11.23 -11.43
CA LEU A 222 -13.65 -12.34 -11.03
C LEU A 222 -13.85 -12.73 -9.57
N ASN A 223 -14.07 -11.76 -8.68
CA ASN A 223 -14.40 -12.04 -7.28
C ASN A 223 -15.76 -12.73 -7.17
N LEU A 224 -16.77 -12.27 -7.90
CA LEU A 224 -18.09 -12.92 -7.92
C LEU A 224 -18.01 -14.34 -8.50
N ALA A 225 -17.21 -14.55 -9.55
CA ALA A 225 -16.96 -15.87 -10.12
C ALA A 225 -16.25 -16.79 -9.10
N ALA A 226 -15.24 -16.30 -8.40
CA ALA A 226 -14.56 -17.05 -7.35
C ALA A 226 -15.52 -17.42 -6.21
N MET A 227 -16.40 -16.51 -5.78
CA MET A 227 -17.45 -16.79 -4.80
C MET A 227 -18.45 -17.84 -5.30
N ALA A 228 -18.86 -17.77 -6.57
CA ALA A 228 -19.77 -18.74 -7.17
C ALA A 228 -19.14 -20.13 -7.26
N VAL A 229 -17.87 -20.23 -7.66
CA VAL A 229 -17.10 -21.48 -7.66
C VAL A 229 -16.98 -22.04 -6.24
N ALA A 230 -16.64 -21.20 -5.26
CA ALA A 230 -16.55 -21.63 -3.86
C ALA A 230 -17.90 -22.14 -3.33
N ALA A 231 -19.01 -21.49 -3.70
CA ALA A 231 -20.35 -21.93 -3.34
C ALA A 231 -20.74 -23.25 -4.03
N ALA A 232 -20.32 -23.47 -5.28
CA ALA A 232 -20.58 -24.71 -6.01
C ALA A 232 -19.76 -25.91 -5.50
N LEU A 233 -18.60 -25.66 -4.88
CA LEU A 233 -17.75 -26.67 -4.26
C LEU A 233 -18.18 -27.04 -2.82
N ARG A 234 -19.13 -26.30 -2.25
CA ARG A 234 -19.61 -26.46 -0.88
C ARG A 234 -20.82 -27.37 -0.79
#